data_AF-W6QLS8-F1
#
_entry.id   AF-W6QLS8-F1
#
_cell.length_a   1.000
_cell.length_b   1.000
_cell.length_c   1.000
_cell.angle_alpha   90.00
_cell.angle_beta   90.00
_cell.angle_gamma   90.00
#
_symmetry.space_group_name_H-M   'P 1'
#
loop_
_entity.id
_entity.type
_entity.pdbx_description
1 polymer ?
#
loop_
_entity_poly.entity_id
_entity_poly.type
_entity_poly.pdbx_seq_one_letter_code
_entity_poly.pdbx_strand_id
1 'polypeptide(L)'
;MTVVVKFKLASYVTAALRTTNFIPPALARKTLAPCSTRSLVAPLMGTLLRFRIAPLVPNLNRPPSKALINRLSMMLNQRRRRRSSQVLAAYASPLRDGQRVRTSCDSIHDPGQWQVDSDGFINEQNRAGGPYLCSLPVIVFNLDGKSPLWTVFETIRVHKMILSVLGQYKVNATSIKIKKCQYKYWPLKVKEPAPTLIITATRDTFSDTWVQACRQIWQNLSENQLGHINFEITIPNPDFHFNFGLWIVTVTCFHVINRTEEGKPRATIRIIRRWPEFGIGPNETSSRNLTVYHPSSRAIREKRTALDEEIEKIDTSAHQLSGVLVTHKQNVRPTEKTKYLKNEKELSYLRGFLDNIKDFDPRFGSVWVASGLRTRQGANGHRINCDWGLVEVPDDGLSSNVTPGRHVLQGSPLPDKIDNLRLCLSGQRSGYSGGDYSLKEAHVKHEMIDGIKTSVPTVEHTVIASGTDFRLFARPGESGSLVYTKRDHVVVGLLFAGREETLTANFTHIEDLIADIKEITGAT
;
A
#
# COMPACT_ATOMS: atom_id res chain seq x y z
N MET A 1 7.08 0.75 5.14
CA MET A 1 6.88 0.21 3.77
C MET A 1 5.60 -0.58 3.80
N THR A 2 4.70 -0.31 2.87
CA THR A 2 3.28 -0.64 2.99
C THR A 2 2.86 -1.48 1.80
N VAL A 3 2.17 -2.60 2.04
CA VAL A 3 1.51 -3.36 0.98
C VAL A 3 0.01 -3.24 1.13
N VAL A 4 -0.60 -2.85 0.03
CA VAL A 4 -2.03 -2.84 -0.19
C VAL A 4 -2.46 -4.28 -0.44
N VAL A 5 -3.24 -4.83 0.50
CA VAL A 5 -3.94 -6.10 0.34
C VAL A 5 -5.40 -5.80 0.04
N LYS A 6 -5.90 -6.34 -1.07
CA LYS A 6 -7.28 -6.15 -1.53
C LYS A 6 -8.13 -7.31 -1.04
N PHE A 7 -9.14 -7.04 -0.22
CA PHE A 7 -10.10 -8.04 0.25
C PHE A 7 -11.50 -7.74 -0.28
N LYS A 8 -12.25 -8.79 -0.62
CA LYS A 8 -13.69 -8.70 -0.90
C LYS A 8 -14.44 -9.28 0.30
N LEU A 9 -15.20 -8.47 1.04
CA LEU A 9 -16.00 -8.96 2.17
C LEU A 9 -17.36 -9.49 1.70
N ALA A 10 -17.75 -10.65 2.23
CA ALA A 10 -19.10 -11.16 2.17
C ALA A 10 -19.83 -10.84 3.49
N SER A 11 -21.09 -10.38 3.41
CA SER A 11 -21.87 -9.99 4.59
C SER A 11 -22.66 -11.17 5.16
N TYR A 12 -22.21 -11.80 6.25
CA TYR A 12 -23.02 -12.77 7.02
C TYR A 12 -22.73 -12.73 8.53
N VAL A 13 -23.77 -12.95 9.36
CA VAL A 13 -23.79 -12.79 10.83
C VAL A 13 -24.22 -14.12 11.51
N THR A 14 -23.66 -14.38 12.72
CA THR A 14 -24.21 -15.05 13.95
C THR A 14 -23.61 -16.40 14.44
N ALA A 15 -22.95 -16.34 15.64
CA ALA A 15 -22.96 -17.18 16.88
C ALA A 15 -22.70 -18.72 16.88
N ALA A 16 -22.20 -19.43 17.92
CA ALA A 16 -21.52 -19.17 19.22
C ALA A 16 -21.11 -20.51 19.93
N LEU A 17 -19.96 -20.50 20.65
CA LEU A 17 -19.57 -21.09 21.98
C LEU A 17 -20.00 -22.49 22.52
N ARG A 18 -19.03 -23.28 23.06
CA ARG A 18 -18.83 -23.74 24.49
C ARG A 18 -18.11 -25.13 24.63
N THR A 19 -16.87 -25.22 25.19
CA THR A 19 -16.40 -25.59 26.58
C THR A 19 -16.39 -27.08 26.97
N THR A 20 -15.24 -27.69 27.37
CA THR A 20 -14.76 -27.95 28.78
C THR A 20 -13.65 -29.05 28.92
N ASN A 21 -12.60 -28.74 29.70
CA ASN A 21 -11.86 -29.45 30.79
C ASN A 21 -11.27 -30.88 30.68
N PHE A 22 -9.96 -31.03 31.01
CA PHE A 22 -9.41 -31.87 32.13
C PHE A 22 -7.87 -31.73 32.27
N ILE A 23 -7.32 -31.85 33.50
CA ILE A 23 -5.88 -31.71 33.91
C ILE A 23 -5.39 -32.98 34.70
N PRO A 24 -4.12 -33.08 35.21
CA PRO A 24 -2.93 -33.81 34.72
C PRO A 24 -2.47 -34.96 35.68
N PRO A 25 -1.20 -35.48 35.64
CA PRO A 25 -0.13 -34.87 36.48
C PRO A 25 1.37 -35.02 36.04
N ALA A 26 2.16 -34.02 36.47
CA ALA A 26 3.54 -34.00 37.06
C ALA A 26 4.72 -34.74 36.35
N LEU A 27 6.00 -34.34 36.35
CA LEU A 27 6.89 -33.94 37.46
C LEU A 27 8.33 -33.63 36.91
N ALA A 28 9.16 -33.00 37.75
CA ALA A 28 10.64 -33.02 37.78
C ALA A 28 11.51 -32.06 36.93
N ARG A 29 11.90 -30.98 37.64
CA ARG A 29 13.10 -30.12 37.58
C ARG A 29 14.40 -30.71 37.00
N LYS A 30 15.21 -29.84 36.35
CA LYS A 30 16.61 -29.55 36.75
C LYS A 30 17.13 -28.23 36.15
N THR A 31 17.73 -27.42 37.01
CA THR A 31 18.44 -26.15 36.81
C THR A 31 19.91 -26.39 36.49
N LEU A 32 20.59 -25.45 35.79
CA LEU A 32 21.96 -24.98 36.10
C LEU A 32 22.39 -23.76 35.25
N ALA A 33 22.57 -22.64 35.96
CA ALA A 33 23.59 -21.58 35.97
C ALA A 33 24.33 -21.03 34.70
N PRO A 34 24.81 -19.76 34.77
CA PRO A 34 25.17 -18.92 33.62
C PRO A 34 26.69 -18.75 33.44
N CYS A 35 27.11 -18.25 32.27
CA CYS A 35 28.49 -17.79 32.06
C CYS A 35 28.54 -16.44 31.35
N SER A 36 29.57 -15.68 31.71
CA SER A 36 29.64 -14.23 31.73
C SER A 36 30.34 -13.61 30.52
N THR A 37 29.85 -12.43 30.13
CA THR A 37 30.54 -11.22 29.64
C THR A 37 31.86 -11.35 28.86
N ARG A 38 31.93 -10.68 27.70
CA ARG A 38 32.85 -9.53 27.49
C ARG A 38 32.53 -8.73 26.23
N SER A 39 32.50 -7.42 26.45
CA SER A 39 32.46 -6.32 25.49
C SER A 39 33.76 -6.23 24.68
N LEU A 40 33.65 -5.83 23.42
CA LEU A 40 34.72 -5.14 22.70
C LEU A 40 34.11 -4.19 21.67
N VAL A 41 34.49 -2.92 21.81
CA VAL A 41 34.15 -1.76 20.99
C VAL A 41 35.27 -1.51 19.98
N ALA A 42 34.90 -1.16 18.74
CA ALA A 42 35.53 -0.19 17.81
C ALA A 42 35.40 -0.66 16.33
N PRO A 43 35.69 0.20 15.32
CA PRO A 43 35.00 1.45 14.99
C PRO A 43 34.48 1.47 13.53
N LEU A 44 33.53 2.36 13.26
CA LEU A 44 33.00 2.66 11.92
C LEU A 44 33.99 3.52 11.11
N MET A 45 34.44 3.00 9.97
CA MET A 45 35.04 3.77 8.88
C MET A 45 34.17 3.61 7.63
N GLY A 46 33.48 4.69 7.26
CA GLY A 46 32.65 4.76 6.06
C GLY A 46 33.52 4.86 4.81
N THR A 47 33.24 4.03 3.82
CA THR A 47 33.81 4.15 2.47
C THR A 47 32.71 4.48 1.47
N LEU A 48 32.87 5.63 0.81
CA LEU A 48 32.21 6.03 -0.42
C LEU A 48 32.81 5.22 -1.57
N LEU A 49 31.99 4.66 -2.47
CA LEU A 49 32.38 4.43 -3.87
C LEU A 49 31.15 4.22 -4.77
N ARG A 50 31.03 5.11 -5.77
CA ARG A 50 30.39 4.80 -7.06
C ARG A 50 31.44 4.10 -7.91
N PHE A 51 31.09 3.06 -8.65
CA PHE A 51 31.44 2.93 -10.07
C PHE A 51 30.56 1.88 -10.77
N ARG A 52 30.41 2.09 -12.07
CA ARG A 52 29.79 1.21 -13.07
C ARG A 52 30.92 0.85 -14.03
N ILE A 53 31.10 -0.42 -14.40
CA ILE A 53 31.42 -0.94 -15.74
C ILE A 53 31.45 -2.48 -15.66
N ALA A 54 31.09 -3.08 -16.79
CA ALA A 54 30.60 -4.42 -17.05
C ALA A 54 31.73 -5.48 -17.30
N PRO A 55 31.40 -6.75 -17.62
CA PRO A 55 32.17 -7.95 -17.27
C PRO A 55 33.14 -8.45 -18.35
N LEU A 56 33.95 -9.44 -17.98
CA LEU A 56 34.61 -10.43 -18.85
C LEU A 56 34.16 -11.82 -18.37
N VAL A 57 33.95 -12.85 -19.20
CA VAL A 57 34.89 -13.70 -19.98
C VAL A 57 34.03 -14.57 -20.95
N PRO A 58 34.52 -15.30 -22.00
CA PRO A 58 35.51 -15.00 -23.05
C PRO A 58 35.01 -15.27 -24.51
N ASN A 59 35.87 -14.87 -25.46
CA ASN A 59 36.17 -15.44 -26.79
C ASN A 59 35.08 -16.05 -27.68
N LEU A 60 34.72 -15.31 -28.72
CA LEU A 60 34.38 -15.82 -30.05
C LEU A 60 34.97 -14.86 -31.10
N ASN A 61 36.13 -15.22 -31.64
CA ASN A 61 36.77 -14.52 -32.76
C ASN A 61 35.99 -14.79 -34.06
N ARG A 62 35.10 -13.86 -34.43
CA ARG A 62 34.73 -13.51 -35.82
C ARG A 62 33.78 -12.31 -35.81
N PRO A 63 34.03 -11.23 -36.58
CA PRO A 63 33.07 -10.15 -36.69
C PRO A 63 31.80 -10.63 -37.42
N PRO A 64 30.59 -10.30 -36.94
CA PRO A 64 29.36 -10.69 -37.61
C PRO A 64 29.24 -9.98 -38.96
N SER A 65 28.84 -10.72 -39.99
CA SER A 65 28.67 -10.20 -41.35
C SER A 65 27.60 -9.11 -41.41
N LYS A 66 27.76 -8.13 -42.32
CA LYS A 66 26.76 -7.07 -42.60
C LYS A 66 25.35 -7.65 -42.85
N ALA A 67 25.25 -8.89 -43.31
CA ALA A 67 23.98 -9.60 -43.48
C ALA A 67 23.25 -9.88 -42.15
N LEU A 68 23.97 -10.17 -41.06
CA LEU A 68 23.37 -10.43 -39.73
C LEU A 68 22.85 -9.12 -39.09
N ILE A 69 23.56 -8.01 -39.30
CA ILE A 69 23.14 -6.68 -38.84
C ILE A 69 21.88 -6.23 -39.60
N ASN A 70 21.80 -6.48 -40.91
CA ASN A 70 20.62 -6.16 -41.71
C ASN A 70 19.42 -7.08 -41.38
N ARG A 71 19.65 -8.35 -41.05
CA ARG A 71 18.59 -9.30 -40.64
C ARG A 71 18.04 -8.99 -39.23
N LEU A 72 18.90 -8.55 -38.30
CA LEU A 72 18.48 -8.07 -36.97
C LEU A 72 17.78 -6.71 -37.05
N SER A 73 18.19 -5.81 -37.94
CA SER A 73 17.51 -4.54 -38.22
C SER A 73 16.11 -4.77 -38.83
N MET A 74 15.95 -5.75 -39.74
CA MET A 74 14.64 -6.16 -40.27
C MET A 74 13.76 -6.83 -39.19
N MET A 75 14.31 -7.68 -38.32
CA MET A 75 13.54 -8.32 -37.24
C MET A 75 13.14 -7.33 -36.13
N LEU A 76 13.95 -6.30 -35.85
CA LEU A 76 13.62 -5.23 -34.91
C LEU A 76 12.61 -4.22 -35.49
N ASN A 77 12.58 -4.03 -36.81
CA ASN A 77 11.55 -3.23 -37.48
C ASN A 77 10.23 -3.98 -37.76
N GLN A 78 10.26 -5.31 -37.92
CA GLN A 78 9.03 -6.14 -38.01
C GLN A 78 8.34 -6.36 -36.66
N ARG A 79 9.06 -6.29 -35.52
CA ARG A 79 8.46 -6.32 -34.17
C ARG A 79 7.89 -4.98 -33.69
N ARG A 80 8.04 -3.90 -34.47
CA ARG A 80 7.47 -2.56 -34.19
C ARG A 80 6.13 -2.28 -34.88
N ARG A 81 5.54 -3.24 -35.60
CA ARG A 81 4.22 -3.11 -36.25
C ARG A 81 3.21 -4.16 -35.74
N ARG A 82 2.91 -4.15 -34.44
CA ARG A 82 1.65 -4.62 -33.82
C ARG A 82 1.46 -3.93 -32.47
N ARG A 83 1.29 -2.62 -32.50
CA ARG A 83 0.59 -1.87 -31.45
C ARG A 83 -0.46 -1.05 -32.17
N SER A 84 -1.69 -1.52 -32.06
CA SER A 84 -2.87 -0.88 -32.62
C SER A 84 -2.89 0.59 -32.19
N SER A 85 -3.01 1.43 -33.19
CA SER A 85 -3.54 2.77 -33.12
C SER A 85 -4.92 2.76 -32.46
N GLN A 86 -5.13 3.60 -31.47
CA GLN A 86 -6.33 4.44 -31.29
C GLN A 86 -6.04 5.41 -30.15
N VAL A 87 -5.36 6.50 -30.52
CA VAL A 87 -5.24 7.74 -29.77
C VAL A 87 -5.96 8.77 -30.64
N LEU A 88 -6.81 9.58 -30.02
CA LEU A 88 -7.67 10.65 -30.55
C LEU A 88 -9.15 10.26 -30.76
N ALA A 89 -9.98 11.15 -30.21
CA ALA A 89 -11.43 11.13 -30.23
C ALA A 89 -12.01 10.81 -31.62
N ALA A 90 -13.00 9.93 -31.67
CA ALA A 90 -13.84 9.76 -32.84
C ALA A 90 -14.97 10.80 -32.79
N TYR A 91 -14.89 11.82 -33.65
CA TYR A 91 -16.03 12.62 -34.10
C TYR A 91 -16.60 12.02 -35.39
N ALA A 92 -17.92 12.01 -35.47
CA ALA A 92 -18.88 11.72 -36.56
C ALA A 92 -18.42 11.10 -37.91
N SER A 93 -19.21 10.13 -38.39
CA SER A 93 -19.53 9.95 -39.82
C SER A 93 -20.96 9.39 -39.98
N PRO A 94 -21.69 9.74 -41.06
CA PRO A 94 -23.12 9.45 -41.23
C PRO A 94 -23.40 8.03 -41.76
N LEU A 95 -24.67 7.63 -41.70
CA LEU A 95 -25.21 6.38 -42.25
C LEU A 95 -24.86 6.22 -43.75
N ARG A 96 -24.36 5.04 -44.15
CA ARG A 96 -24.39 4.54 -45.53
C ARG A 96 -25.27 3.29 -45.60
N ASP A 97 -26.23 3.31 -46.52
CA ASP A 97 -26.91 2.13 -47.08
C ASP A 97 -27.79 1.26 -46.16
N GLY A 98 -28.35 1.83 -45.10
CA GLY A 98 -29.48 1.20 -44.39
C GLY A 98 -29.20 -0.14 -43.70
N GLN A 99 -27.94 -0.55 -43.54
CA GLN A 99 -27.57 -1.76 -42.80
C GLN A 99 -27.09 -1.44 -41.38
N ARG A 100 -27.64 -2.19 -40.42
CA ARG A 100 -27.29 -2.11 -38.98
C ARG A 100 -25.95 -2.79 -38.73
N VAL A 101 -24.94 -2.01 -38.32
CA VAL A 101 -23.64 -2.53 -37.85
C VAL A 101 -23.81 -3.08 -36.42
N ARG A 102 -23.17 -4.22 -36.14
CA ARG A 102 -23.22 -4.97 -34.87
C ARG A 102 -22.85 -4.07 -33.68
N THR A 103 -23.71 -4.00 -32.66
CA THR A 103 -23.61 -3.06 -31.52
C THR A 103 -23.12 -3.68 -30.19
N SER A 104 -22.65 -4.93 -30.17
CA SER A 104 -22.22 -5.59 -28.93
C SER A 104 -20.70 -5.45 -28.74
N CYS A 105 -20.29 -4.37 -28.06
CA CYS A 105 -18.91 -4.16 -27.61
C CYS A 105 -18.66 -4.92 -26.30
N ASP A 106 -18.44 -6.23 -26.40
CA ASP A 106 -18.22 -7.10 -25.22
C ASP A 106 -16.74 -7.10 -24.74
N SER A 107 -15.88 -6.26 -25.31
CA SER A 107 -14.47 -6.18 -24.94
C SER A 107 -13.92 -4.76 -25.02
N ILE A 108 -13.20 -4.34 -23.98
CA ILE A 108 -12.37 -3.11 -23.98
C ILE A 108 -11.21 -3.14 -24.98
N HIS A 109 -11.02 -4.28 -25.67
CA HIS A 109 -10.03 -4.48 -26.72
C HIS A 109 -10.63 -4.56 -28.12
N ASP A 110 -11.95 -4.41 -28.27
CA ASP A 110 -12.58 -4.37 -29.58
C ASP A 110 -12.30 -3.02 -30.24
N PRO A 111 -11.61 -2.98 -31.40
CA PRO A 111 -11.35 -1.74 -32.14
C PRO A 111 -12.60 -1.20 -32.87
N GLY A 112 -13.78 -1.80 -32.65
CA GLY A 112 -15.05 -1.37 -33.21
C GLY A 112 -15.31 0.13 -33.04
N GLN A 113 -15.96 0.74 -34.03
CA GLN A 113 -16.39 2.14 -33.95
C GLN A 113 -17.42 2.27 -32.82
N TRP A 114 -17.07 3.04 -31.79
CA TRP A 114 -17.97 3.38 -30.69
C TRP A 114 -19.23 4.04 -31.25
N GLN A 115 -20.39 3.45 -30.98
CA GLN A 115 -21.66 4.10 -31.24
C GLN A 115 -21.90 5.12 -30.12
N VAL A 116 -21.39 6.33 -30.34
CA VAL A 116 -21.74 7.50 -29.52
C VAL A 116 -23.04 8.04 -30.10
N ASP A 117 -24.07 8.10 -29.27
CA ASP A 117 -25.32 8.73 -29.70
C ASP A 117 -25.07 10.22 -30.00
N SER A 118 -25.89 10.84 -30.83
CA SER A 118 -25.67 12.22 -31.29
C SER A 118 -25.60 13.25 -30.16
N ASP A 119 -26.08 12.89 -28.96
CA ASP A 119 -26.05 13.70 -27.74
C ASP A 119 -24.80 13.48 -26.86
N GLY A 120 -23.84 12.66 -27.31
CA GLY A 120 -22.59 12.39 -26.59
C GLY A 120 -22.70 11.32 -25.51
N PHE A 121 -23.85 10.66 -25.37
CA PHE A 121 -24.02 9.58 -24.40
C PHE A 121 -23.54 8.24 -24.98
N ILE A 122 -22.95 7.44 -24.10
CA ILE A 122 -22.36 6.13 -24.42
C ILE A 122 -22.96 5.10 -23.47
N ASN A 123 -23.33 3.93 -24.02
CA ASN A 123 -23.82 2.79 -23.26
C ASN A 123 -22.90 1.58 -23.48
N GLU A 124 -21.96 1.36 -22.56
CA GLU A 124 -21.05 0.22 -22.56
C GLU A 124 -21.54 -0.86 -21.58
N GLN A 125 -21.03 -2.09 -21.71
CA GLN A 125 -21.44 -3.21 -20.87
C GLN A 125 -21.37 -2.90 -19.37
N ASN A 126 -20.26 -2.31 -18.94
CA ASN A 126 -19.96 -2.05 -17.53
C ASN A 126 -20.15 -0.60 -17.11
N ARG A 127 -20.43 0.31 -18.04
CA ARG A 127 -20.63 1.73 -17.74
C ARG A 127 -21.52 2.42 -18.77
N ALA A 128 -22.29 3.41 -18.36
CA ALA A 128 -23.04 4.28 -19.26
C ALA A 128 -22.91 5.73 -18.78
N GLY A 129 -22.88 6.69 -19.68
CA GLY A 129 -22.70 8.08 -19.28
C GLY A 129 -22.56 9.08 -20.42
N GLY A 130 -22.46 10.36 -20.08
CA GLY A 130 -22.42 11.48 -21.02
C GLY A 130 -22.64 12.84 -20.34
N PRO A 131 -22.69 13.95 -21.09
CA PRO A 131 -22.42 14.06 -22.53
C PRO A 131 -20.93 13.94 -22.87
N TYR A 132 -20.04 14.04 -21.86
CA TYR A 132 -18.62 13.70 -22.01
C TYR A 132 -18.22 12.62 -21.01
N LEU A 133 -18.21 11.37 -21.48
CA LEU A 133 -17.74 10.24 -20.68
C LEU A 133 -16.20 10.15 -20.76
N CYS A 134 -15.52 10.26 -19.62
CA CYS A 134 -14.07 10.24 -19.57
C CYS A 134 -13.51 8.91 -20.12
N SER A 135 -12.55 8.98 -21.04
CA SER A 135 -11.90 7.79 -21.60
C SER A 135 -11.11 7.03 -20.52
N LEU A 136 -11.04 5.71 -20.68
CA LEU A 136 -10.31 4.83 -19.77
C LEU A 136 -8.86 4.61 -20.25
N PRO A 137 -7.88 4.50 -19.34
CA PRO A 137 -8.03 4.53 -17.88
C PRO A 137 -8.23 5.95 -17.32
N VAL A 138 -9.11 6.07 -16.32
CA VAL A 138 -9.46 7.34 -15.66
C VAL A 138 -8.70 7.51 -14.34
N ILE A 139 -8.25 8.75 -14.06
CA ILE A 139 -7.81 9.22 -12.75
C ILE A 139 -8.99 9.97 -12.14
N VAL A 140 -9.39 9.57 -10.93
CA VAL A 140 -10.51 10.17 -10.19
C VAL A 140 -9.94 10.99 -9.04
N PHE A 141 -10.29 12.27 -9.01
CA PHE A 141 -9.91 13.20 -7.96
C PHE A 141 -11.12 13.47 -7.06
N ASN A 142 -10.86 13.54 -5.75
CA ASN A 142 -11.82 14.03 -4.78
C ASN A 142 -12.09 15.52 -5.05
N LEU A 143 -13.35 15.95 -4.91
CA LEU A 143 -13.66 17.37 -4.86
C LEU A 143 -13.18 17.93 -3.52
N ASP A 144 -12.62 19.14 -3.57
CA ASP A 144 -12.40 19.92 -2.35
C ASP A 144 -13.77 20.14 -1.68
N GLY A 145 -13.84 19.95 -0.36
CA GLY A 145 -15.06 20.21 0.41
C GLY A 145 -15.54 21.67 0.32
N LYS A 146 -14.66 22.59 -0.10
CA LYS A 146 -15.01 24.00 -0.39
C LYS A 146 -15.54 24.22 -1.81
N SER A 147 -15.57 23.19 -2.66
CA SER A 147 -16.07 23.29 -4.03
C SER A 147 -17.57 23.63 -4.02
N PRO A 148 -18.03 24.66 -4.76
CA PRO A 148 -19.46 24.96 -4.90
C PRO A 148 -20.28 23.76 -5.39
N LEU A 149 -19.67 22.88 -6.19
CA LEU A 149 -20.31 21.64 -6.67
C LEU A 149 -20.65 20.67 -5.55
N TRP A 150 -19.86 20.66 -4.48
CA TRP A 150 -20.13 19.82 -3.31
C TRP A 150 -21.40 20.29 -2.59
N THR A 151 -21.49 21.59 -2.30
CA THR A 151 -22.66 22.20 -1.65
C THR A 151 -23.94 22.03 -2.45
N VAL A 152 -23.88 22.21 -3.77
CA VAL A 152 -25.07 22.04 -4.63
C VAL A 152 -25.50 20.57 -4.68
N PHE A 153 -24.55 19.64 -4.76
CA PHE A 153 -24.86 18.20 -4.76
C PHE A 153 -25.46 17.72 -3.43
N GLU A 154 -25.01 18.26 -2.29
CA GLU A 154 -25.58 17.95 -0.97
C GLU A 154 -27.00 18.52 -0.77
N THR A 155 -27.50 19.33 -1.71
CA THR A 155 -28.87 19.82 -1.62
C THR A 155 -29.85 18.65 -1.77
N ILE A 156 -30.68 18.43 -0.74
CA ILE A 156 -31.68 17.36 -0.65
C ILE A 156 -32.53 17.23 -1.92
N ARG A 157 -32.83 18.35 -2.58
CA ARG A 157 -33.61 18.41 -3.83
C ARG A 157 -32.93 17.66 -4.99
N VAL A 158 -31.64 17.87 -5.20
CA VAL A 158 -30.89 17.23 -6.30
C VAL A 158 -30.78 15.72 -6.04
N HIS A 159 -30.45 15.34 -4.81
CA HIS A 159 -30.32 13.93 -4.44
C HIS A 159 -31.66 13.17 -4.59
N LYS A 160 -32.78 13.76 -4.14
CA LYS A 160 -34.12 13.17 -4.32
C LYS A 160 -34.49 13.03 -5.80
N MET A 161 -34.17 14.01 -6.62
CA MET A 161 -34.40 13.98 -8.07
C MET A 161 -33.62 12.84 -8.73
N ILE A 162 -32.32 12.68 -8.40
CA ILE A 162 -31.50 11.59 -8.92
C ILE A 162 -32.08 10.23 -8.52
N LEU A 163 -32.37 10.03 -7.23
CA LEU A 163 -32.96 8.78 -6.74
C LEU A 163 -34.30 8.45 -7.38
N SER A 164 -35.15 9.47 -7.62
CA SER A 164 -36.43 9.30 -8.30
C SER A 164 -36.25 8.76 -9.72
N VAL A 165 -35.33 9.35 -10.50
CA VAL A 165 -35.03 8.89 -11.87
C VAL A 165 -34.44 7.48 -11.85
N LEU A 166 -33.50 7.19 -10.94
CA LEU A 166 -32.95 5.84 -10.81
C LEU A 166 -34.03 4.81 -10.49
N GLY A 167 -34.98 5.15 -9.61
CA GLY A 167 -36.14 4.31 -9.31
C GLY A 167 -37.05 4.07 -10.53
N GLN A 168 -37.31 5.12 -11.32
CA GLN A 168 -38.10 5.03 -12.56
C GLN A 168 -37.49 4.05 -13.57
N TYR A 169 -36.17 4.06 -13.73
CA TYR A 169 -35.45 3.16 -14.63
C TYR A 169 -35.02 1.84 -13.99
N LYS A 170 -35.44 1.57 -12.73
CA LYS A 170 -35.07 0.37 -11.96
C LYS A 170 -33.54 0.17 -11.87
N VAL A 171 -32.80 1.27 -11.75
CA VAL A 171 -31.35 1.24 -11.54
C VAL A 171 -31.08 1.10 -10.05
N ASN A 172 -30.61 -0.08 -9.65
CA ASN A 172 -30.28 -0.40 -8.26
C ASN A 172 -28.93 0.24 -7.87
N ALA A 173 -28.96 1.54 -7.59
CA ALA A 173 -27.77 2.29 -7.19
C ALA A 173 -27.35 1.97 -5.75
N THR A 174 -26.06 1.68 -5.57
CA THR A 174 -25.42 1.43 -4.27
C THR A 174 -24.72 2.67 -3.72
N SER A 175 -24.39 3.64 -4.58
CA SER A 175 -23.76 4.89 -4.17
C SER A 175 -23.83 5.96 -5.25
N ILE A 176 -23.75 7.22 -4.82
CA ILE A 176 -23.79 8.39 -5.67
C ILE A 176 -22.71 9.35 -5.16
N LYS A 177 -21.72 9.66 -6.00
CA LYS A 177 -20.58 10.51 -5.62
C LYS A 177 -20.25 11.47 -6.76
N ILE A 178 -20.03 12.74 -6.43
CA ILE A 178 -19.47 13.69 -7.38
C ILE A 178 -17.94 13.73 -7.26
N LYS A 179 -17.23 13.60 -8.38
CA LYS A 179 -15.77 13.56 -8.46
C LYS A 179 -15.27 14.38 -9.65
N LYS A 180 -13.96 14.55 -9.75
CA LYS A 180 -13.29 15.12 -10.91
C LYS A 180 -12.61 13.98 -11.67
N CYS A 181 -12.89 13.80 -12.95
CA CYS A 181 -12.37 12.70 -13.76
C CYS A 181 -11.43 13.22 -14.85
N GLN A 182 -10.30 12.54 -15.04
CA GLN A 182 -9.33 12.87 -16.10
C GLN A 182 -8.77 11.60 -16.73
N TYR A 183 -8.58 11.61 -18.05
CA TYR A 183 -7.93 10.51 -18.73
C TYR A 183 -6.45 10.44 -18.33
N LYS A 184 -5.99 9.26 -17.87
CA LYS A 184 -4.65 9.06 -17.30
C LYS A 184 -3.49 9.46 -18.22
N TYR A 185 -3.66 9.27 -19.51
CA TYR A 185 -2.62 9.58 -20.50
C TYR A 185 -2.74 10.97 -21.09
N TRP A 186 -3.75 11.75 -20.68
CA TRP A 186 -3.82 13.15 -21.06
C TRP A 186 -2.77 13.94 -20.27
N PRO A 187 -1.97 14.80 -20.91
CA PRO A 187 -1.01 15.63 -20.20
C PRO A 187 -1.74 16.49 -19.16
N LEU A 188 -1.35 16.34 -17.88
CA LEU A 188 -1.95 17.01 -16.71
C LEU A 188 -2.13 18.53 -16.86
N LYS A 189 -1.38 19.16 -17.78
CA LYS A 189 -1.36 20.61 -18.00
C LYS A 189 -2.37 21.12 -19.03
N VAL A 190 -3.08 20.24 -19.75
CA VAL A 190 -3.82 20.65 -20.96
C VAL A 190 -5.33 20.77 -20.72
N LYS A 191 -5.90 20.11 -19.71
CA LYS A 191 -7.34 20.23 -19.40
C LYS A 191 -7.59 19.95 -17.92
N GLU A 192 -8.38 20.80 -17.27
CA GLU A 192 -8.83 20.53 -15.91
C GLU A 192 -9.66 19.22 -15.86
N PRO A 193 -9.50 18.41 -14.79
CA PRO A 193 -10.36 17.25 -14.57
C PRO A 193 -11.85 17.63 -14.61
N ALA A 194 -12.63 16.91 -15.40
CA ALA A 194 -14.03 17.23 -15.63
C ALA A 194 -14.88 16.77 -14.43
N PRO A 195 -15.75 17.63 -13.86
CA PRO A 195 -16.68 17.20 -12.83
C PRO A 195 -17.60 16.12 -13.39
N THR A 196 -17.71 15.02 -12.67
CA THR A 196 -18.47 13.83 -13.07
C THR A 196 -19.22 13.29 -11.86
N LEU A 197 -20.53 13.15 -12.00
CA LEU A 197 -21.40 12.46 -11.07
C LEU A 197 -21.33 10.96 -11.36
N ILE A 198 -20.66 10.22 -10.49
CA ILE A 198 -20.46 8.78 -10.58
C ILE A 198 -21.50 8.07 -9.71
N ILE A 199 -22.33 7.26 -10.35
CA ILE A 199 -23.30 6.38 -9.71
C ILE A 199 -22.81 4.96 -9.86
N THR A 200 -22.75 4.23 -8.76
CA THR A 200 -22.50 2.79 -8.83
C THR A 200 -23.81 2.05 -8.70
N ALA A 201 -24.06 1.11 -9.59
CA ALA A 201 -25.27 0.32 -9.60
C ALA A 201 -25.00 -1.12 -10.03
N THR A 202 -25.87 -2.05 -9.65
CA THR A 202 -25.84 -3.41 -10.21
C THR A 202 -26.58 -3.44 -11.54
N ARG A 203 -26.05 -4.20 -12.50
CA ARG A 203 -26.65 -4.39 -13.81
C ARG A 203 -26.92 -5.86 -14.04
N ASP A 204 -28.19 -6.24 -14.03
CA ASP A 204 -28.58 -7.63 -14.25
C ASP A 204 -28.62 -7.96 -15.75
N THR A 205 -28.97 -6.97 -16.58
CA THR A 205 -29.07 -7.13 -18.04
C THR A 205 -28.52 -5.90 -18.78
N PHE A 206 -27.81 -6.13 -19.89
CA PHE A 206 -27.38 -5.06 -20.78
C PHE A 206 -28.59 -4.51 -21.57
N SER A 207 -28.96 -3.27 -21.28
CA SER A 207 -30.11 -2.57 -21.88
C SER A 207 -29.89 -1.06 -21.89
N ASP A 208 -30.70 -0.31 -22.63
CA ASP A 208 -30.58 1.16 -22.71
C ASP A 208 -31.08 1.89 -21.46
N THR A 209 -31.61 1.17 -20.47
CA THR A 209 -32.15 1.75 -19.23
C THR A 209 -31.16 2.65 -18.51
N TRP A 210 -29.89 2.23 -18.42
CA TRP A 210 -28.82 3.01 -17.78
C TRP A 210 -28.55 4.32 -18.53
N VAL A 211 -28.36 4.27 -19.84
CA VAL A 211 -28.07 5.49 -20.63
C VAL A 211 -29.26 6.44 -20.67
N GLN A 212 -30.51 5.93 -20.69
CA GLN A 212 -31.70 6.75 -20.58
C GLN A 212 -31.83 7.42 -19.19
N ALA A 213 -31.51 6.69 -18.12
CA ALA A 213 -31.41 7.29 -16.79
C ALA A 213 -30.34 8.40 -16.75
N CYS A 214 -29.16 8.17 -17.36
CA CYS A 214 -28.11 9.18 -17.47
C CYS A 214 -28.61 10.46 -18.15
N ARG A 215 -29.30 10.32 -19.28
CA ARG A 215 -29.87 11.45 -20.05
C ARG A 215 -30.87 12.25 -19.22
N GLN A 216 -31.84 11.58 -18.60
CA GLN A 216 -32.87 12.25 -17.85
C GLN A 216 -32.30 12.95 -16.60
N ILE A 217 -31.33 12.33 -15.92
CA ILE A 217 -30.64 12.99 -14.79
C ILE A 217 -29.84 14.20 -15.29
N TRP A 218 -29.09 14.07 -16.38
CA TRP A 218 -28.32 15.19 -16.92
C TRP A 218 -29.23 16.33 -17.40
N GLN A 219 -30.35 16.03 -18.04
CA GLN A 219 -31.34 17.04 -18.44
C GLN A 219 -31.87 17.80 -17.22
N ASN A 220 -32.31 17.09 -16.18
CA ASN A 220 -32.76 17.71 -14.94
C ASN A 220 -31.67 18.57 -14.29
N LEU A 221 -30.41 18.12 -14.30
CA LEU A 221 -29.28 18.91 -13.79
C LEU A 221 -29.04 20.16 -14.66
N SER A 222 -29.12 20.04 -15.97
CA SER A 222 -28.97 21.15 -16.91
C SER A 222 -30.02 22.24 -16.69
N GLU A 223 -31.27 21.86 -16.47
CA GLU A 223 -32.36 22.77 -16.10
C GLU A 223 -32.10 23.51 -14.77
N ASN A 224 -31.25 22.95 -13.90
CA ASN A 224 -30.80 23.55 -12.64
C ASN A 224 -29.39 24.18 -12.75
N GLN A 225 -28.94 24.55 -13.95
CA GLN A 225 -27.63 25.19 -14.22
C GLN A 225 -26.40 24.31 -13.91
N LEU A 226 -26.58 22.99 -13.84
CA LEU A 226 -25.53 22.00 -13.58
C LEU A 226 -25.18 21.16 -14.82
N GLY A 227 -25.53 21.62 -16.02
CA GLY A 227 -25.30 20.91 -17.29
C GLY A 227 -23.82 20.69 -17.64
N HIS A 228 -22.91 21.37 -16.92
CA HIS A 228 -21.46 21.18 -17.05
C HIS A 228 -20.93 19.95 -16.29
N ILE A 229 -21.76 19.29 -15.47
CA ILE A 229 -21.40 18.04 -14.78
C ILE A 229 -21.67 16.87 -15.71
N ASN A 230 -20.65 16.03 -15.93
CA ASN A 230 -20.83 14.78 -16.66
C ASN A 230 -21.46 13.72 -15.77
N PHE A 231 -22.01 12.68 -16.37
CA PHE A 231 -22.67 11.62 -15.65
C PHE A 231 -22.13 10.25 -16.05
N GLU A 232 -21.94 9.37 -15.08
CA GLU A 232 -21.44 8.02 -15.29
C GLU A 232 -22.14 7.06 -14.31
N ILE A 233 -22.91 6.10 -14.82
CA ILE A 233 -23.34 4.91 -14.07
C ILE A 233 -22.35 3.81 -14.39
N THR A 234 -21.75 3.21 -13.37
CA THR A 234 -20.82 2.09 -13.51
C THR A 234 -21.27 0.90 -12.69
N ILE A 235 -20.99 -0.30 -13.19
CA ILE A 235 -21.01 -1.50 -12.36
C ILE A 235 -19.87 -1.38 -11.35
N PRO A 236 -20.03 -1.82 -10.08
CA PRO A 236 -18.91 -1.97 -9.16
C PRO A 236 -17.96 -3.04 -9.71
N ASN A 237 -17.02 -2.61 -10.56
CA ASN A 237 -15.97 -3.46 -11.08
C ASN A 237 -14.67 -3.13 -10.33
N PRO A 238 -13.99 -4.12 -9.71
CA PRO A 238 -12.75 -3.92 -8.97
C PRO A 238 -11.62 -3.31 -9.82
N ASP A 239 -11.73 -3.37 -11.14
CA ASP A 239 -10.73 -2.87 -12.09
C ASP A 239 -11.05 -1.47 -12.64
N PHE A 240 -12.33 -1.04 -12.67
CA PHE A 240 -12.73 0.20 -13.37
C PHE A 240 -12.95 1.42 -12.47
N HIS A 241 -13.31 1.23 -11.21
CA HIS A 241 -13.44 2.35 -10.27
C HIS A 241 -12.88 1.94 -8.91
N PHE A 242 -11.79 2.62 -8.51
CA PHE A 242 -11.03 2.39 -7.29
C PHE A 242 -11.80 2.58 -5.96
N ASN A 243 -13.14 2.57 -5.91
CA ASN A 243 -13.83 2.93 -4.67
C ASN A 243 -15.28 2.42 -4.46
N PHE A 244 -15.59 1.16 -4.78
CA PHE A 244 -16.86 0.53 -4.39
C PHE A 244 -16.67 -0.85 -3.74
N GLY A 245 -16.86 -0.90 -2.41
CA GLY A 245 -16.88 -2.12 -1.59
C GLY A 245 -15.53 -2.81 -1.36
N LEU A 246 -14.52 -2.48 -2.17
CA LEU A 246 -13.16 -2.95 -1.97
C LEU A 246 -12.48 -2.06 -0.92
N TRP A 247 -12.39 -2.57 0.31
CA TRP A 247 -11.60 -1.92 1.34
C TRP A 247 -10.12 -2.10 0.98
N ILE A 248 -9.47 -0.99 0.62
CA ILE A 248 -8.02 -0.96 0.48
C ILE A 248 -7.44 -0.77 1.87
N VAL A 249 -6.80 -1.80 2.36
CA VAL A 249 -6.18 -1.80 3.67
C VAL A 249 -4.70 -2.12 3.56
N THR A 250 -3.96 -1.60 4.53
CA THR A 250 -2.58 -2.00 4.78
C THR A 250 -2.53 -3.03 5.88
N VAL A 251 -1.70 -4.04 5.72
CA VAL A 251 -1.35 -4.96 6.80
C VAL A 251 -0.13 -4.45 7.58
N THR A 252 -0.21 -4.52 8.91
CA THR A 252 0.89 -4.32 9.86
C THR A 252 0.80 -5.38 10.96
N CYS A 253 1.76 -5.48 11.87
CA CYS A 253 1.60 -6.24 13.10
C CYS A 253 0.74 -5.49 14.12
N PHE A 254 0.01 -6.22 14.98
CA PHE A 254 -0.86 -5.66 16.01
C PHE A 254 -0.07 -4.87 17.05
N HIS A 255 1.13 -5.30 17.42
CA HIS A 255 1.90 -4.58 18.45
C HIS A 255 2.41 -3.19 17.99
N VAL A 256 2.37 -2.87 16.70
CA VAL A 256 2.65 -1.50 16.19
C VAL A 256 1.46 -0.57 16.42
N ILE A 257 0.26 -1.10 16.67
CA ILE A 257 -0.91 -0.30 17.02
C ILE A 257 -0.71 0.29 18.42
N ASN A 258 -0.55 1.61 18.48
CA ASN A 258 -0.32 2.34 19.73
C ASN A 258 -1.59 2.34 20.59
N ARG A 259 -1.54 1.55 21.67
CA ARG A 259 -2.63 1.39 22.66
C ARG A 259 -2.46 2.34 23.83
N THR A 260 -2.26 3.63 23.58
CA THR A 260 -2.11 4.59 24.69
C THR A 260 -3.43 4.70 25.48
N GLU A 261 -3.37 4.40 26.77
CA GLU A 261 -4.46 4.63 27.73
C GLU A 261 -4.49 6.10 28.19
N GLU A 262 -3.41 6.85 27.95
CA GLU A 262 -3.22 8.21 28.43
C GLU A 262 -4.28 9.15 27.85
N GLY A 263 -4.94 9.91 28.74
CA GLY A 263 -5.99 10.86 28.38
C GLY A 263 -7.29 10.24 27.87
N LYS A 264 -7.47 8.91 27.95
CA LYS A 264 -8.70 8.24 27.50
C LYS A 264 -9.72 8.05 28.64
N PRO A 265 -11.04 8.13 28.34
CA PRO A 265 -12.08 7.81 29.33
C PRO A 265 -11.94 6.38 29.87
N ARG A 266 -12.36 6.14 31.13
CA ARG A 266 -12.30 4.81 31.77
C ARG A 266 -12.99 3.71 30.95
N ALA A 267 -14.10 4.03 30.28
CA ALA A 267 -14.81 3.09 29.41
C ALA A 267 -13.93 2.65 28.21
N THR A 268 -13.24 3.60 27.57
CA THR A 268 -12.31 3.33 26.47
C THR A 268 -11.10 2.52 26.93
N ILE A 269 -10.55 2.81 28.12
CA ILE A 269 -9.44 2.05 28.70
C ILE A 269 -9.81 0.57 28.88
N ARG A 270 -11.03 0.28 29.35
CA ARG A 270 -11.51 -1.11 29.49
C ARG A 270 -11.56 -1.84 28.15
N ILE A 271 -11.91 -1.14 27.07
CA ILE A 271 -11.92 -1.71 25.72
C ILE A 271 -10.48 -1.95 25.23
N ILE A 272 -9.60 -0.96 25.36
CA ILE A 272 -8.18 -1.06 24.95
C ILE A 272 -7.48 -2.26 25.60
N ARG A 273 -7.75 -2.49 26.90
CA ARG A 273 -7.16 -3.60 27.66
C ARG A 273 -7.60 -4.99 27.18
N ARG A 274 -8.73 -5.09 26.46
CA ARG A 274 -9.24 -6.36 25.93
C ARG A 274 -8.66 -6.72 24.57
N TRP A 275 -8.25 -5.75 23.77
CA TRP A 275 -7.72 -6.01 22.43
C TRP A 275 -6.51 -6.95 22.35
N PRO A 276 -5.54 -6.98 23.30
CA PRO A 276 -4.50 -8.01 23.23
C PRO A 276 -5.02 -9.44 23.26
N GLU A 277 -6.17 -9.70 23.88
CA GLU A 277 -6.73 -11.05 23.98
C GLU A 277 -7.72 -11.34 22.85
N PHE A 278 -8.61 -10.39 22.55
CA PHE A 278 -9.73 -10.61 21.63
C PHE A 278 -9.53 -9.99 20.24
N GLY A 279 -8.45 -9.25 20.04
CA GLY A 279 -8.28 -8.42 18.85
C GLY A 279 -9.25 -7.27 18.79
N ILE A 280 -9.38 -6.68 17.61
CA ILE A 280 -10.30 -5.59 17.28
C ILE A 280 -11.22 -6.11 16.19
N GLY A 281 -12.52 -6.13 16.44
CA GLY A 281 -13.50 -6.65 15.48
C GLY A 281 -13.91 -5.62 14.41
N PRO A 282 -14.37 -6.05 13.22
CA PRO A 282 -14.72 -5.15 12.11
C PRO A 282 -15.90 -4.20 12.41
N ASN A 283 -16.76 -4.57 13.37
CA ASN A 283 -17.91 -3.77 13.81
C ASN A 283 -17.59 -2.85 15.01
N GLU A 284 -16.35 -2.88 15.50
CA GLU A 284 -15.97 -2.16 16.70
C GLU A 284 -15.63 -0.70 16.38
N THR A 285 -16.59 0.21 16.59
CA THR A 285 -16.45 1.63 16.24
C THR A 285 -15.36 2.37 17.02
N SER A 286 -14.97 1.85 18.19
CA SER A 286 -13.91 2.43 19.03
C SER A 286 -12.54 2.39 18.34
N SER A 287 -12.33 1.43 17.43
CA SER A 287 -11.08 1.22 16.68
C SER A 287 -10.74 2.38 15.76
N ARG A 288 -11.75 3.08 15.23
CA ARG A 288 -11.56 4.21 14.31
C ARG A 288 -10.83 5.40 14.95
N ASN A 289 -10.81 5.45 16.28
CA ASN A 289 -10.05 6.43 17.06
C ASN A 289 -8.58 6.03 17.28
N LEU A 290 -8.17 4.85 16.82
CA LEU A 290 -6.78 4.41 16.82
C LEU A 290 -6.13 4.79 15.51
N THR A 291 -5.23 5.76 15.58
CA THR A 291 -4.41 6.16 14.44
C THR A 291 -3.07 5.45 14.52
N VAL A 292 -2.70 4.79 13.42
CA VAL A 292 -1.35 4.26 13.22
C VAL A 292 -0.48 5.39 12.68
N TYR A 293 0.72 5.51 13.22
CA TYR A 293 1.72 6.48 12.79
C TYR A 293 2.86 5.75 12.10
N HIS A 294 3.20 6.15 10.87
CA HIS A 294 4.31 5.57 10.13
C HIS A 294 5.09 6.66 9.35
N PRO A 295 6.38 6.88 9.69
CA PRO A 295 7.13 6.30 10.80
C PRO A 295 6.52 6.63 12.18
N SER A 296 6.91 5.85 13.20
CA SER A 296 6.44 6.10 14.57
C SER A 296 6.91 7.47 15.07
N SER A 297 6.16 8.10 15.97
CA SER A 297 6.54 9.40 16.56
C SER A 297 7.91 9.33 17.25
N ARG A 298 8.27 8.16 17.81
CA ARG A 298 9.61 7.92 18.36
C ARG A 298 10.69 7.98 17.28
N ALA A 299 10.49 7.28 16.15
CA ALA A 299 11.45 7.29 15.05
C ALA A 299 11.64 8.69 14.44
N ILE A 300 10.56 9.49 14.38
CA ILE A 300 10.65 10.90 13.97
C ILE A 300 11.51 11.70 14.95
N ARG A 301 11.26 11.59 16.25
CA ARG A 301 12.06 12.29 17.27
C ARG A 301 13.53 11.88 17.21
N GLU A 302 13.82 10.58 17.16
CA GLU A 302 15.18 10.06 17.05
C GLU A 302 15.87 10.59 15.78
N LYS A 303 15.17 10.66 14.64
CA LYS A 303 15.74 11.22 13.42
C LYS A 303 15.95 12.73 13.50
N ARG A 304 15.06 13.49 14.15
CA ARG A 304 15.25 14.93 14.41
C ARG A 304 16.50 15.16 15.25
N THR A 305 16.62 14.49 16.40
CA THR A 305 17.81 14.57 17.27
C THR A 305 19.09 14.22 16.51
N ALA A 306 19.09 13.15 15.71
CA ALA A 306 20.26 12.79 14.91
C ALA A 306 20.63 13.86 13.86
N LEU A 307 19.65 14.54 13.26
CA LEU A 307 19.91 15.64 12.32
C LEU A 307 20.42 16.89 13.05
N ASP A 308 19.87 17.22 14.22
CA ASP A 308 20.35 18.32 15.04
C ASP A 308 21.82 18.10 15.43
N GLU A 309 22.17 16.90 15.89
CA GLU A 309 23.56 16.53 16.21
C GLU A 309 24.50 16.59 14.99
N GLU A 310 24.02 16.20 13.79
CA GLU A 310 24.78 16.33 12.54
C GLU A 310 25.00 17.80 12.15
N ILE A 311 23.98 18.64 12.31
CA ILE A 311 24.05 20.08 12.06
C ILE A 311 25.05 20.72 13.03
N GLU A 312 24.98 20.42 14.32
CA GLU A 312 25.91 20.95 15.35
C GLU A 312 27.37 20.57 15.09
N LYS A 313 27.62 19.35 14.57
CA LYS A 313 28.98 18.90 14.20
C LYS A 313 29.58 19.69 13.04
N ILE A 314 28.74 20.21 12.13
CA ILE A 314 29.21 20.96 10.95
C ILE A 314 29.21 22.47 11.26
N ASP A 315 28.16 22.99 11.89
CA ASP A 315 27.93 24.41 12.20
C ASP A 315 28.68 24.88 13.46
N THR A 316 29.97 24.55 13.52
CA THR A 316 30.86 24.97 14.61
C THR A 316 31.19 26.47 14.51
N SER A 317 31.63 27.09 15.61
CA SER A 317 32.09 28.50 15.59
C SER A 317 33.19 28.76 14.55
N ALA A 318 34.04 27.77 14.27
CA ALA A 318 35.07 27.85 13.22
C ALA A 318 34.47 27.87 11.80
N HIS A 319 33.40 27.10 11.56
CA HIS A 319 32.64 27.15 10.29
C HIS A 319 31.99 28.51 10.10
N GLN A 320 31.35 29.04 11.16
CA GLN A 320 30.72 30.36 11.15
C GLN A 320 31.72 31.49 10.86
N LEU A 321 32.90 31.46 11.51
CA LEU A 321 33.98 32.41 11.23
C LEU A 321 34.46 32.32 9.78
N SER A 322 34.61 31.10 9.25
CA SER A 322 34.99 30.89 7.85
C SER A 322 33.96 31.52 6.89
N GLY A 323 32.67 31.46 7.22
CA GLY A 323 31.62 32.13 6.46
C GLY A 323 31.76 33.65 6.43
N VAL A 324 32.12 34.27 7.56
CA VAL A 324 32.38 35.72 7.63
C VAL A 324 33.56 36.09 6.74
N LEU A 325 34.67 35.35 6.82
CA LEU A 325 35.88 35.61 6.02
C LEU A 325 35.59 35.49 4.51
N VAL A 326 34.85 34.44 4.11
CA VAL A 326 34.47 34.22 2.71
C VAL A 326 33.54 35.32 2.19
N THR A 327 32.57 35.74 2.99
CA THR A 327 31.59 36.79 2.61
C THR A 327 32.26 38.15 2.42
N HIS A 328 33.23 38.49 3.27
CA HIS A 328 33.96 39.76 3.20
C HIS A 328 35.14 39.73 2.22
N LYS A 329 35.27 38.67 1.40
CA LYS A 329 36.36 38.50 0.43
C LYS A 329 37.76 38.63 1.05
N GLN A 330 37.93 38.25 2.32
CA GLN A 330 39.25 38.19 2.94
C GLN A 330 40.08 37.06 2.32
N ASN A 331 41.40 37.11 2.52
CA ASN A 331 42.35 36.18 1.90
C ASN A 331 42.28 34.80 2.59
N VAL A 332 41.25 34.02 2.25
CA VAL A 332 41.02 32.64 2.73
C VAL A 332 41.74 31.67 1.80
N ARG A 333 42.40 30.65 2.35
CA ARG A 333 43.07 29.63 1.52
C ARG A 333 42.03 28.93 0.62
N PRO A 334 42.32 28.67 -0.67
CA PRO A 334 41.36 28.02 -1.57
C PRO A 334 40.80 26.68 -1.06
N THR A 335 41.61 25.92 -0.32
CA THR A 335 41.21 24.65 0.32
C THR A 335 40.17 24.86 1.42
N GLU A 336 40.36 25.85 2.28
CA GLU A 336 39.42 26.23 3.35
C GLU A 336 38.11 26.75 2.76
N LYS A 337 38.18 27.61 1.73
CA LYS A 337 37.00 28.09 1.00
C LYS A 337 36.20 26.93 0.40
N THR A 338 36.87 25.96 -0.22
CA THR A 338 36.20 24.79 -0.81
C THR A 338 35.54 23.93 0.25
N LYS A 339 36.21 23.70 1.39
CA LYS A 339 35.65 22.98 2.54
C LYS A 339 34.42 23.69 3.11
N TYR A 340 34.50 25.00 3.32
CA TYR A 340 33.38 25.83 3.78
C TYR A 340 32.17 25.71 2.84
N LEU A 341 32.36 25.91 1.53
CA LEU A 341 31.27 25.82 0.56
C LEU A 341 30.63 24.42 0.51
N LYS A 342 31.42 23.36 0.68
CA LYS A 342 30.91 21.99 0.79
C LYS A 342 30.04 21.82 2.04
N ASN A 343 30.55 22.25 3.20
CA ASN A 343 29.82 22.20 4.46
C ASN A 343 28.54 23.04 4.42
N GLU A 344 28.56 24.21 3.80
CA GLU A 344 27.40 25.10 3.68
C GLU A 344 26.27 24.44 2.87
N LYS A 345 26.63 23.76 1.77
CA LYS A 345 25.68 22.97 0.98
C LYS A 345 25.08 21.82 1.78
N GLU A 346 25.91 21.15 2.58
CA GLU A 346 25.47 20.04 3.45
C GLU A 346 24.54 20.53 4.57
N LEU A 347 24.88 21.64 5.24
CA LEU A 347 24.04 22.28 6.25
C LEU A 347 22.70 22.73 5.67
N SER A 348 22.71 23.36 4.50
CA SER A 348 21.48 23.76 3.80
C SER A 348 20.58 22.56 3.53
N TYR A 349 21.16 21.44 3.09
CA TYR A 349 20.42 20.19 2.89
C TYR A 349 19.85 19.63 4.20
N LEU A 350 20.68 19.53 5.25
CA LEU A 350 20.27 18.96 6.54
C LEU A 350 19.17 19.79 7.20
N ARG A 351 19.30 21.12 7.20
CA ARG A 351 18.27 22.04 7.74
C ARG A 351 16.97 21.92 6.96
N GLY A 352 17.03 21.94 5.63
CA GLY A 352 15.84 21.75 4.80
C GLY A 352 15.17 20.39 5.04
N PHE A 353 15.95 19.32 5.25
CA PHE A 353 15.39 18.01 5.58
C PHE A 353 14.79 17.95 6.99
N LEU A 354 15.42 18.60 7.97
CA LEU A 354 14.90 18.74 9.31
C LEU A 354 13.56 19.48 9.31
N ASP A 355 13.45 20.58 8.56
CA ASP A 355 12.21 21.34 8.43
C ASP A 355 11.11 20.51 7.74
N ASN A 356 11.45 19.78 6.68
CA ASN A 356 10.51 18.82 6.07
C ASN A 356 10.02 17.77 7.08
N ILE A 357 10.89 17.27 7.97
CA ILE A 357 10.50 16.32 9.03
C ILE A 357 9.68 17.00 10.13
N LYS A 358 9.87 18.30 10.39
CA LYS A 358 9.04 19.07 11.33
C LYS A 358 7.60 19.15 10.87
N ASP A 359 7.41 19.42 9.58
CA ASP A 359 6.10 19.59 8.94
C ASP A 359 5.46 18.28 8.48
N PHE A 360 6.21 17.18 8.49
CA PHE A 360 5.71 15.87 8.10
C PHE A 360 4.61 15.37 9.05
N ASP A 361 3.42 15.08 8.51
CA ASP A 361 2.33 14.42 9.22
C ASP A 361 2.56 12.90 9.24
N PRO A 362 2.85 12.29 10.40
CA PRO A 362 3.08 10.85 10.48
C PRO A 362 1.81 10.01 10.47
N ARG A 363 0.62 10.62 10.44
CA ARG A 363 -0.64 9.87 10.45
C ARG A 363 -0.72 9.02 9.19
N PHE A 364 -0.69 7.71 9.39
CA PHE A 364 -0.69 6.75 8.30
C PHE A 364 -2.10 6.26 7.98
N GLY A 365 -2.92 6.05 9.00
CA GLY A 365 -4.30 5.61 8.82
C GLY A 365 -4.98 5.21 10.12
N SER A 366 -6.25 4.83 10.04
CA SER A 366 -7.02 4.35 11.18
C SER A 366 -7.07 2.82 11.22
N VAL A 367 -6.97 2.23 12.41
CA VAL A 367 -7.12 0.78 12.56
C VAL A 367 -8.57 0.40 12.30
N TRP A 368 -8.77 -0.61 11.45
CA TRP A 368 -10.09 -1.16 11.18
C TRP A 368 -10.34 -2.45 11.97
N VAL A 369 -9.42 -3.40 11.86
CA VAL A 369 -9.56 -4.75 12.45
C VAL A 369 -8.16 -5.26 12.79
N ALA A 370 -8.02 -6.07 13.84
CA ALA A 370 -6.74 -6.66 14.21
C ALA A 370 -6.89 -7.96 14.99
N SER A 371 -5.87 -8.82 14.94
CA SER A 371 -5.91 -10.15 15.56
C SER A 371 -5.78 -10.14 17.08
N GLY A 372 -5.20 -9.07 17.64
CA GLY A 372 -4.67 -9.11 19.01
C GLY A 372 -3.36 -9.90 19.07
N LEU A 373 -2.99 -10.37 20.27
CA LEU A 373 -1.84 -11.23 20.52
C LEU A 373 -2.30 -12.66 20.81
N ARG A 374 -3.13 -13.23 19.93
CA ARG A 374 -3.65 -14.59 20.09
C ARG A 374 -2.80 -15.63 19.36
N THR A 375 -3.01 -16.89 19.69
CA THR A 375 -2.51 -18.03 18.93
C THR A 375 -3.68 -18.75 18.25
N ARG A 376 -3.41 -19.43 17.14
CA ARG A 376 -4.39 -20.30 16.46
C ARG A 376 -3.74 -21.60 16.04
N GLN A 377 -4.54 -22.58 15.67
CA GLN A 377 -4.05 -23.77 14.99
C GLN A 377 -3.80 -23.41 13.50
N GLY A 378 -2.56 -23.56 13.04
CA GLY A 378 -2.18 -23.41 11.63
C GLY A 378 -2.60 -24.64 10.81
N ALA A 379 -2.43 -24.57 9.50
CA ALA A 379 -2.84 -25.64 8.57
C ALA A 379 -2.21 -27.01 8.90
N ASN A 380 -0.99 -27.02 9.46
CA ASN A 380 -0.26 -28.23 9.83
C ASN A 380 -0.58 -28.73 11.25
N GLY A 381 -1.62 -28.21 11.91
CA GLY A 381 -2.02 -28.59 13.27
C GLY A 381 -1.18 -27.95 14.39
N HIS A 382 -0.09 -27.25 14.06
CA HIS A 382 0.75 -26.53 15.02
C HIS A 382 0.12 -25.21 15.46
N ARG A 383 0.40 -24.77 16.69
CA ARG A 383 -0.02 -23.44 17.15
C ARG A 383 0.91 -22.38 16.56
N ILE A 384 0.32 -21.36 15.96
CA ILE A 384 1.01 -20.21 15.36
C ILE A 384 0.59 -18.92 16.05
N ASN A 385 1.48 -17.92 16.01
CA ASN A 385 1.19 -16.57 16.50
C ASN A 385 0.48 -15.75 15.42
N CYS A 386 -0.69 -15.20 15.76
CA CYS A 386 -1.38 -14.20 14.95
C CYS A 386 -1.13 -12.81 15.54
N ASP A 387 -0.29 -12.04 14.87
CA ASP A 387 0.05 -10.67 15.26
C ASP A 387 -0.06 -9.77 14.03
N TRP A 388 -1.30 -9.42 13.67
CA TRP A 388 -1.59 -8.57 12.53
C TRP A 388 -2.70 -7.54 12.83
N GLY A 389 -2.68 -6.45 12.06
CA GLY A 389 -3.70 -5.41 12.05
C GLY A 389 -3.90 -4.86 10.65
N LEU A 390 -5.13 -4.54 10.30
CA LEU A 390 -5.51 -3.87 9.06
C LEU A 390 -5.78 -2.40 9.34
N VAL A 391 -5.13 -1.56 8.55
CA VAL A 391 -5.21 -0.09 8.65
C VAL A 391 -5.88 0.43 7.39
N GLU A 392 -6.96 1.20 7.58
CA GLU A 392 -7.57 2.01 6.54
C GLU A 392 -6.62 3.18 6.24
N VAL A 393 -6.12 3.21 5.00
CA VAL A 393 -5.22 4.26 4.52
C VAL A 393 -6.01 5.20 3.63
N PRO A 394 -5.94 6.53 3.87
CA PRO A 394 -6.50 7.53 2.96
C PRO A 394 -6.04 7.33 1.50
N ASP A 395 -6.88 7.71 0.53
CA ASP A 395 -6.59 7.52 -0.90
C ASP A 395 -5.25 8.14 -1.33
N ASP A 396 -4.85 9.26 -0.73
CA ASP A 396 -3.58 9.96 -0.96
C ASP A 396 -2.36 9.28 -0.32
N GLY A 397 -2.58 8.40 0.65
CA GLY A 397 -1.54 7.58 1.29
C GLY A 397 -1.27 6.23 0.60
N LEU A 398 -2.04 5.89 -0.45
CA LEU A 398 -1.90 4.61 -1.13
C LEU A 398 -0.63 4.56 -1.99
N SER A 399 0.32 3.72 -1.58
CA SER A 399 1.50 3.39 -2.40
C SER A 399 1.27 2.15 -3.24
N SER A 400 1.98 2.06 -4.38
CA SER A 400 2.13 0.79 -5.09
C SER A 400 2.85 -0.25 -4.22
N ASN A 401 2.57 -1.54 -4.43
CA ASN A 401 3.26 -2.68 -3.79
C ASN A 401 4.72 -2.82 -4.29
N VAL A 402 5.53 -1.79 -4.07
CA VAL A 402 6.87 -1.64 -4.62
C VAL A 402 7.83 -1.32 -3.48
N THR A 403 8.94 -2.05 -3.40
CA THR A 403 9.98 -1.85 -2.38
C THR A 403 10.77 -0.57 -2.65
N PRO A 404 11.52 -0.02 -1.67
CA PRO A 404 12.44 1.09 -1.91
C PRO A 404 13.46 0.81 -3.03
N GLY A 405 13.82 -0.46 -3.24
CA GLY A 405 14.64 -0.93 -4.36
C GLY A 405 13.93 -0.99 -5.71
N ARG A 406 12.67 -0.55 -5.79
CA ARG A 406 11.78 -0.59 -6.95
C ARG A 406 11.36 -1.98 -7.41
N HIS A 407 11.40 -2.96 -6.52
CA HIS A 407 10.91 -4.31 -6.81
C HIS A 407 9.41 -4.39 -6.55
N VAL A 408 8.64 -4.94 -7.51
CA VAL A 408 7.21 -5.17 -7.33
C VAL A 408 7.02 -6.43 -6.49
N LEU A 409 6.33 -6.31 -5.36
CA LEU A 409 6.00 -7.45 -4.52
C LEU A 409 4.88 -8.28 -5.14
N GLN A 410 5.08 -9.59 -5.16
CA GLN A 410 4.16 -10.57 -5.73
C GLN A 410 3.45 -11.35 -4.63
N GLY A 411 2.18 -11.69 -4.84
CA GLY A 411 1.39 -12.47 -3.88
C GLY A 411 1.40 -13.97 -4.12
N SER A 412 1.72 -14.43 -5.33
CA SER A 412 1.65 -15.84 -5.72
C SER A 412 2.39 -16.13 -7.03
N PRO A 413 2.70 -17.40 -7.33
CA PRO A 413 2.63 -18.55 -6.42
C PRO A 413 3.73 -18.50 -5.35
N LEU A 414 3.43 -19.04 -4.16
CA LEU A 414 4.48 -19.33 -3.19
C LEU A 414 5.37 -20.45 -3.72
N PRO A 415 6.67 -20.44 -3.43
CA PRO A 415 7.53 -21.57 -3.78
C PRO A 415 7.09 -22.85 -3.06
N ASP A 416 7.00 -23.97 -3.78
CA ASP A 416 6.55 -25.27 -3.25
C ASP A 416 7.36 -25.75 -2.03
N LYS A 417 8.62 -25.30 -1.94
CA LYS A 417 9.50 -25.55 -0.80
C LYS A 417 10.10 -24.24 -0.33
N ILE A 418 9.78 -23.88 0.91
CA ILE A 418 10.36 -22.71 1.58
C ILE A 418 11.72 -23.01 2.23
N ASP A 419 12.05 -24.29 2.41
CA ASP A 419 13.33 -24.72 2.97
C ASP A 419 14.51 -24.21 2.12
N ASN A 420 15.51 -23.64 2.78
CA ASN A 420 16.69 -23.03 2.16
C ASN A 420 16.41 -21.83 1.26
N LEU A 421 15.22 -21.22 1.34
CA LEU A 421 14.97 -19.95 0.65
C LEU A 421 15.76 -18.83 1.32
N ARG A 422 16.38 -18.00 0.47
CA ARG A 422 16.92 -16.72 0.91
C ARG A 422 15.81 -15.68 0.89
N LEU A 423 15.47 -15.22 2.08
CA LEU A 423 14.45 -14.21 2.30
C LEU A 423 15.10 -12.85 2.48
N CYS A 424 14.32 -11.81 2.27
CA CYS A 424 14.70 -10.44 2.50
C CYS A 424 13.55 -9.61 3.05
N LEU A 425 13.91 -8.49 3.66
CA LEU A 425 12.97 -7.45 4.06
C LEU A 425 13.54 -6.08 3.69
N SER A 426 12.66 -5.08 3.70
CA SER A 426 13.04 -3.68 3.54
C SER A 426 12.55 -2.89 4.74
N GLY A 427 13.44 -2.77 5.72
CA GLY A 427 13.18 -2.12 6.99
C GLY A 427 13.67 -0.67 7.01
N GLN A 428 13.08 0.14 7.89
CA GLN A 428 13.46 1.55 8.03
C GLN A 428 14.91 1.73 8.53
N ARG A 429 15.41 0.80 9.37
CA ARG A 429 16.69 0.92 10.07
C ARG A 429 17.78 0.01 9.50
N SER A 430 17.40 -1.17 9.03
CA SER A 430 18.27 -2.15 8.38
C SER A 430 18.42 -1.87 6.89
N GLY A 431 17.52 -1.08 6.29
CA GLY A 431 17.45 -0.92 4.85
C GLY A 431 17.05 -2.24 4.21
N TYR A 432 17.81 -2.66 3.19
CA TYR A 432 17.64 -3.99 2.61
C TYR A 432 18.50 -5.00 3.36
N SER A 433 17.87 -6.02 3.95
CA SER A 433 18.54 -7.12 4.65
C SER A 433 18.12 -8.47 4.09
N GLY A 434 18.96 -9.48 4.27
CA GLY A 434 18.70 -10.82 3.74
C GLY A 434 19.18 -11.92 4.68
N GLY A 435 18.47 -13.03 4.69
CA GLY A 435 18.73 -14.15 5.58
C GLY A 435 18.20 -15.46 5.03
N ASP A 436 18.61 -16.55 5.64
CA ASP A 436 18.24 -17.89 5.24
C ASP A 436 17.06 -18.36 6.09
N TYR A 437 16.03 -18.85 5.43
CA TYR A 437 14.84 -19.38 6.08
C TYR A 437 15.17 -20.66 6.87
N SER A 438 14.62 -20.76 8.06
CA SER A 438 14.65 -21.95 8.91
C SER A 438 13.32 -22.06 9.63
N LEU A 439 12.66 -23.22 9.52
CA LEU A 439 11.57 -23.52 10.44
C LEU A 439 12.19 -23.92 11.78
N LYS A 440 11.83 -23.23 12.86
CA LYS A 440 12.25 -23.61 14.22
C LYS A 440 11.01 -23.72 15.09
N GLU A 441 10.97 -24.75 15.91
CA GLU A 441 10.04 -24.78 17.04
C GLU A 441 10.45 -23.65 17.98
N ALA A 442 9.57 -22.67 18.15
CA ALA A 442 9.87 -21.49 18.94
C ALA A 442 9.34 -21.65 20.36
N HIS A 443 10.16 -21.16 21.29
CA HIS A 443 9.87 -21.20 22.71
C HIS A 443 8.72 -20.27 23.06
N VAL A 444 7.60 -20.92 23.36
CA VAL A 444 6.73 -20.64 24.48
C VAL A 444 6.25 -19.21 24.68
N LYS A 445 5.06 -18.94 24.14
CA LYS A 445 4.23 -17.86 24.63
C LYS A 445 3.67 -18.21 26.01
N HIS A 446 3.73 -17.26 26.91
CA HIS A 446 3.07 -17.39 28.20
C HIS A 446 1.60 -16.94 28.05
N GLU A 447 0.67 -17.89 28.05
CA GLU A 447 -0.76 -17.64 28.04
C GLU A 447 -1.31 -17.73 29.46
N MET A 448 -2.35 -16.97 29.79
CA MET A 448 -3.06 -17.16 31.07
C MET A 448 -4.14 -18.21 30.84
N ILE A 449 -3.93 -19.42 31.34
CA ILE A 449 -4.91 -20.52 31.31
C ILE A 449 -5.41 -20.68 32.74
N ASP A 450 -6.69 -20.40 32.97
CA ASP A 450 -7.32 -20.45 34.30
C ASP A 450 -6.61 -19.57 35.35
N GLY A 451 -6.12 -18.40 34.93
CA GLY A 451 -5.37 -17.49 35.80
C GLY A 451 -3.91 -17.91 36.04
N ILE A 452 -3.43 -18.98 35.39
CA ILE A 452 -2.06 -19.47 35.49
C ILE A 452 -1.30 -19.16 34.20
N LYS A 453 -0.17 -18.47 34.36
CA LYS A 453 0.76 -18.17 33.27
C LYS A 453 1.41 -19.47 32.78
N THR A 454 0.86 -20.06 31.73
CA THR A 454 1.23 -21.35 31.16
C THR A 454 2.06 -21.19 29.91
N SER A 455 3.11 -22.00 29.84
CA SER A 455 4.00 -22.14 28.70
C SER A 455 3.33 -22.89 27.55
N VAL A 456 3.06 -22.26 26.41
CA VAL A 456 2.49 -22.93 25.23
C VAL A 456 3.47 -22.94 24.05
N PRO A 457 3.91 -24.11 23.55
CA PRO A 457 4.80 -24.19 22.40
C PRO A 457 4.11 -23.67 21.13
N THR A 458 4.85 -22.91 20.33
CA THR A 458 4.39 -22.37 19.05
C THR A 458 5.44 -22.63 17.98
N VAL A 459 5.00 -22.93 16.76
CA VAL A 459 5.90 -23.02 15.62
C VAL A 459 5.98 -21.64 14.97
N GLU A 460 7.20 -21.13 14.80
CA GLU A 460 7.42 -19.83 14.18
C GLU A 460 8.31 -19.99 12.95
N HIS A 461 7.99 -19.22 11.91
CA HIS A 461 8.85 -19.12 10.74
C HIS A 461 10.00 -18.19 11.09
N THR A 462 11.22 -18.72 11.04
CA THR A 462 12.42 -17.97 11.43
C THR A 462 13.29 -17.68 10.21
N VAL A 463 13.90 -16.50 10.21
CA VAL A 463 14.99 -16.14 9.30
C VAL A 463 16.25 -15.93 10.12
N ILE A 464 17.32 -16.61 9.73
CA ILE A 464 18.65 -16.41 10.31
C ILE A 464 19.39 -15.44 9.40
N ALA A 465 19.97 -14.38 9.97
CA ALA A 465 20.74 -13.45 9.17
C ALA A 465 21.88 -14.14 8.41
N SER A 466 22.02 -13.84 7.12
CA SER A 466 23.03 -14.44 6.25
C SER A 466 24.18 -13.46 6.01
N GLY A 467 25.43 -13.91 6.17
CA GLY A 467 26.63 -13.14 5.81
C GLY A 467 27.63 -12.93 6.95
N THR A 468 28.83 -12.52 6.59
CA THR A 468 29.97 -12.28 7.50
C THR A 468 29.84 -11.01 8.34
N ASP A 469 28.94 -10.11 7.96
CA ASP A 469 28.90 -8.76 8.52
C ASP A 469 28.14 -8.68 9.86
N PHE A 470 27.73 -9.81 10.44
CA PHE A 470 26.90 -9.89 11.66
C PHE A 470 25.67 -8.97 11.62
N ARG A 471 25.19 -8.63 10.43
CA ARG A 471 24.06 -7.72 10.26
C ARG A 471 22.79 -8.47 10.63
N LEU A 472 22.06 -7.94 11.61
CA LEU A 472 20.73 -8.43 11.96
C LEU A 472 19.83 -8.49 10.72
N PHE A 473 19.03 -9.55 10.61
CA PHE A 473 18.00 -9.63 9.57
C PHE A 473 16.99 -8.50 9.76
N ALA A 474 16.47 -8.32 10.97
CA ALA A 474 15.58 -7.21 11.33
C ALA A 474 16.09 -6.48 12.57
N ARG A 475 15.79 -5.18 12.68
CA ARG A 475 16.11 -4.35 13.84
C ARG A 475 14.87 -3.97 14.65
N PRO A 476 15.02 -3.58 15.93
CA PRO A 476 13.92 -3.05 16.72
C PRO A 476 13.23 -1.87 16.01
N GLY A 477 11.92 -1.97 15.86
CA GLY A 477 11.07 -1.01 15.13
C GLY A 477 10.70 -1.42 13.70
N GLU A 478 11.15 -2.58 13.21
CA GLU A 478 10.87 -3.06 11.85
C GLU A 478 9.72 -4.06 11.76
N SER A 479 9.14 -4.45 12.89
CA SER A 479 7.96 -5.30 12.90
C SER A 479 6.81 -4.70 12.08
N GLY A 480 6.00 -5.57 11.49
CA GLY A 480 5.01 -5.22 10.48
C GLY A 480 5.58 -5.12 9.08
N SER A 481 6.90 -5.24 8.91
CA SER A 481 7.51 -5.36 7.58
C SER A 481 7.18 -6.71 6.95
N LEU A 482 6.99 -6.71 5.64
CA LEU A 482 6.86 -7.96 4.89
C LEU A 482 8.20 -8.64 4.68
N VAL A 483 8.15 -9.95 4.76
CA VAL A 483 9.23 -10.86 4.40
C VAL A 483 8.90 -11.43 3.02
N TYR A 484 9.86 -11.40 2.10
CA TYR A 484 9.66 -11.85 0.72
C TYR A 484 10.90 -12.56 0.18
N THR A 485 10.73 -13.34 -0.90
CA THR A 485 11.83 -14.06 -1.55
C THR A 485 12.81 -13.08 -2.22
N LYS A 486 14.11 -13.33 -2.07
CA LYS A 486 15.15 -12.44 -2.64
C LYS A 486 15.14 -12.37 -4.17
N ARG A 487 14.79 -13.47 -4.83
CA ARG A 487 14.87 -13.60 -6.29
C ARG A 487 13.63 -13.04 -6.99
N ASP A 488 12.45 -13.45 -6.52
CA ASP A 488 11.18 -13.24 -7.23
C ASP A 488 10.27 -12.22 -6.52
N HIS A 489 10.68 -11.76 -5.34
CA HIS A 489 9.94 -10.78 -4.54
C HIS A 489 8.51 -11.23 -4.17
N VAL A 490 8.33 -12.55 -4.03
CA VAL A 490 7.08 -13.15 -3.56
C VAL A 490 7.00 -12.98 -2.05
N VAL A 491 5.91 -12.41 -1.54
CA VAL A 491 5.66 -12.23 -0.11
C VAL A 491 5.43 -13.58 0.54
N VAL A 492 6.22 -13.91 1.56
CA VAL A 492 6.12 -15.18 2.32
C VAL A 492 5.56 -14.98 3.73
N GLY A 493 5.54 -13.76 4.24
CA GLY A 493 4.92 -13.48 5.55
C GLY A 493 5.13 -12.09 6.11
N LEU A 494 4.73 -11.93 7.36
CA LEU A 494 4.74 -10.66 8.11
C LEU A 494 5.64 -10.77 9.34
N LEU A 495 6.69 -9.95 9.40
CA LEU A 495 7.62 -9.90 10.53
C LEU A 495 6.91 -9.40 11.79
N PHE A 496 7.06 -10.10 12.92
CA PHE A 496 6.51 -9.65 14.20
C PHE A 496 7.53 -9.63 15.35
N ALA A 497 8.64 -10.35 15.25
CA ALA A 497 9.66 -10.36 16.30
C ALA A 497 11.08 -10.53 15.74
N GLY A 498 12.06 -10.15 16.55
CA GLY A 498 13.48 -10.38 16.30
C GLY A 498 14.21 -10.61 17.61
N ARG A 499 15.28 -11.41 17.56
CA ARG A 499 16.17 -11.70 18.68
C ARG A 499 17.60 -11.40 18.26
N GLU A 500 18.21 -10.39 18.88
CA GLU A 500 19.53 -9.92 18.50
C GLU A 500 20.62 -10.93 18.89
N GLU A 501 20.45 -11.64 20.01
CA GLU A 501 21.44 -12.60 20.52
C GLU A 501 21.66 -13.78 19.57
N THR A 502 20.58 -14.23 18.91
CA THR A 502 20.60 -15.36 17.98
C THR A 502 20.61 -14.92 16.52
N LEU A 503 20.62 -13.61 16.25
CA LEU A 503 20.51 -13.03 14.91
C LEU A 503 19.31 -13.57 14.11
N THR A 504 18.21 -13.88 14.81
CA THR A 504 17.00 -14.47 14.22
C THR A 504 15.85 -13.49 14.19
N ALA A 505 14.99 -13.62 13.19
CA ALA A 505 13.75 -12.89 13.08
C ALA A 505 12.59 -13.84 12.83
N ASN A 506 11.44 -13.58 13.45
CA ASN A 506 10.26 -14.44 13.37
C ASN A 506 9.12 -13.72 12.65
N PHE A 507 8.42 -14.45 11.79
CA PHE A 507 7.33 -13.93 10.98
C PHE A 507 6.15 -14.91 10.94
N THR A 508 4.95 -14.39 10.71
CA THR A 508 3.75 -15.21 10.45
C THR A 508 3.69 -15.51 8.96
N HIS A 509 3.54 -16.79 8.60
CA HIS A 509 3.43 -17.19 7.19
C HIS A 509 2.22 -16.52 6.52
N ILE A 510 2.38 -16.15 5.25
CA ILE A 510 1.37 -15.34 4.55
C ILE A 510 0.03 -16.08 4.38
N GLU A 511 0.05 -17.39 4.19
CA GLU A 511 -1.19 -18.18 4.05
C GLU A 511 -1.97 -18.24 5.35
N ASP A 512 -1.27 -18.50 6.46
CA ASP A 512 -1.89 -18.50 7.79
C ASP A 512 -2.42 -17.12 8.17
N LEU A 513 -1.68 -16.07 7.83
CA LEU A 513 -2.09 -14.68 8.04
C LEU A 513 -3.36 -14.35 7.22
N ILE A 514 -3.39 -14.70 5.94
CA ILE A 514 -4.56 -14.47 5.08
C ILE A 514 -5.76 -15.28 5.57
N ALA A 515 -5.57 -16.55 5.94
CA ALA A 515 -6.63 -17.39 6.48
C ALA A 515 -7.23 -16.77 7.75
N ASP A 516 -6.39 -16.24 8.63
CA ASP A 516 -6.82 -15.57 9.86
C ASP A 516 -7.56 -14.26 9.62
N ILE A 517 -7.08 -13.47 8.65
CA ILE A 517 -7.78 -12.26 8.22
C ILE A 517 -9.16 -12.61 7.68
N LYS A 518 -9.27 -13.62 6.80
CA LYS A 518 -10.56 -14.05 6.25
C LYS A 518 -11.52 -14.53 7.34
N GLU A 519 -11.02 -15.30 8.30
CA GLU A 519 -11.81 -15.80 9.43
C GLU A 519 -12.37 -14.66 10.28
N ILE A 520 -11.56 -13.65 10.63
CA ILE A 520 -12.01 -12.52 11.46
C ILE A 520 -12.91 -11.55 10.67
N THR A 521 -12.59 -11.30 9.40
CA THR A 521 -13.27 -10.27 8.60
C THR A 521 -14.46 -10.78 7.81
N GLY A 522 -14.57 -12.08 7.56
CA GLY A 522 -15.52 -12.65 6.60
C GLY A 522 -15.14 -12.39 5.13
N ALA A 523 -13.89 -12.02 4.86
CA ALA A 523 -13.41 -11.83 3.50
C ALA A 523 -13.25 -13.17 2.74
N THR A 524 -13.54 -13.15 1.44
CA THR A 524 -13.46 -14.32 0.54
C THR A 524 -12.29 -14.23 -0.42
#